data_AF-A0A922ZAM1-F1
#
_entry.id   AF-A0A922ZAM1-F1
#
_cell.length_a   1.000
_cell.length_b   1.000
_cell.length_c   1.000
_cell.angle_alpha   90.00
_cell.angle_beta   90.00
_cell.angle_gamma   90.00
#
_symmetry.space_group_name_H-M   'P 1'
#
loop_
_entity.id
_entity.type
_entity.pdbx_description
1 polymer ?
#
loop_
_entity_poly.entity_id
_entity_poly.type
_entity_poly.pdbx_seq_one_letter_code
_entity_poly.pdbx_strand_id
1 'polypeptide(L)'
;MAIRSDYSIDVLRLLENLKSKIEGTRTFGNIAFGFKKEDLSFQVEQIRASMPREMKDAASLTRETERLMASAEEESTALLEAAHAKATQMVADAERQASLIVQQAQLKSEQLVAEDEITRIAKAQAEEMRKSAEKDAREMRRGADHYASDTLQNLENVVGKVLSTVERGKRELQSQITQTETMTHAIVETERERAKV
;
A
#
# COMPACT_ATOMS: atom_id res chain seq x y z
N MET A 1 49.64 -16.13 36.41
CA MET A 1 49.13 -15.42 37.60
C MET A 1 48.75 -16.48 38.64
N ALA A 2 49.72 -16.95 39.44
CA ALA A 2 49.55 -18.12 40.33
C ALA A 2 50.50 -18.08 41.54
N ILE A 3 50.52 -16.97 42.30
CA ILE A 3 51.41 -16.82 43.48
C ILE A 3 50.61 -16.41 44.75
N ARG A 4 49.27 -16.30 44.68
CA ARG A 4 48.47 -15.80 45.82
C ARG A 4 47.92 -16.89 46.76
N SER A 5 48.13 -18.17 46.44
CA SER A 5 47.51 -19.31 47.16
C SER A 5 48.40 -19.97 48.22
N ASP A 6 49.69 -19.63 48.31
CA ASP A 6 50.65 -20.39 49.14
C ASP A 6 50.61 -20.02 50.63
N TYR A 7 50.14 -18.81 50.99
CA TYR A 7 50.27 -18.28 52.36
C TYR A 7 49.00 -18.41 53.23
N SER A 8 47.80 -18.44 52.67
CA SER A 8 46.56 -18.70 53.46
C SER A 8 46.53 -20.15 53.98
N ILE A 9 47.19 -21.03 53.23
CA ILE A 9 47.49 -22.40 53.64
C ILE A 9 48.37 -22.40 54.90
N ASP A 10 49.22 -21.38 55.14
CA ASP A 10 50.14 -21.37 56.28
C ASP A 10 49.44 -21.16 57.63
N VAL A 11 48.48 -20.23 57.77
CA VAL A 11 47.79 -20.04 59.06
C VAL A 11 46.95 -21.27 59.42
N LEU A 12 46.18 -21.78 58.45
CA LEU A 12 45.36 -22.97 58.65
C LEU A 12 46.23 -24.21 58.91
N ARG A 13 47.37 -24.34 58.24
CA ARG A 13 48.33 -25.42 58.47
C ARG A 13 49.05 -25.30 59.81
N LEU A 14 49.37 -24.08 60.27
CA LEU A 14 49.93 -23.83 61.59
C LEU A 14 48.92 -24.16 62.69
N LEU A 15 47.65 -23.81 62.49
CA LEU A 15 46.55 -24.19 63.38
C LEU A 15 46.31 -25.70 63.40
N GLU A 16 46.30 -26.37 62.24
CA GLU A 16 46.14 -27.83 62.16
C GLU A 16 47.35 -28.57 62.76
N ASN A 17 48.56 -28.04 62.58
CA ASN A 17 49.77 -28.58 63.21
C ASN A 17 49.72 -28.44 64.74
N LEU A 18 49.30 -27.27 65.24
CA LEU A 18 49.12 -27.03 66.67
C LEU A 18 48.05 -27.96 67.25
N LYS A 19 46.91 -28.10 66.56
CA LYS A 19 45.82 -29.02 66.94
C LYS A 19 46.29 -30.48 66.96
N SER A 20 47.00 -30.95 65.93
CA SER A 20 47.53 -32.32 65.87
C SER A 20 48.52 -32.62 67.02
N LYS A 21 49.38 -31.65 67.37
CA LYS A 21 50.25 -31.75 68.55
C LYS A 21 49.46 -31.80 69.86
N ILE A 22 48.36 -31.06 69.94
CA ILE A 22 47.44 -31.09 71.08
C ILE A 22 46.77 -32.46 71.22
N GLU A 23 46.24 -33.01 70.13
CA GLU A 23 45.56 -34.31 70.08
C GLU A 23 46.50 -35.51 70.33
N GLY A 24 47.76 -35.42 69.90
CA GLY A 24 48.76 -36.48 70.08
C GLY A 24 49.38 -36.57 71.48
N THR A 25 48.95 -35.72 72.42
CA THR A 25 49.59 -35.59 73.73
C THR A 25 48.96 -36.51 74.78
N ARG A 26 49.80 -37.07 75.66
CA ARG A 26 49.34 -37.88 76.79
C ARG A 26 48.59 -36.99 77.79
N THR A 27 47.30 -37.25 77.96
CA THR A 27 46.44 -36.56 78.92
C THR A 27 46.16 -37.46 80.13
N PHE A 28 46.05 -36.85 81.31
CA PHE A 28 45.55 -37.48 82.53
C PHE A 28 44.45 -36.59 83.11
N GLY A 29 43.20 -37.06 83.05
CA GLY A 29 42.04 -36.21 83.31
C GLY A 29 42.04 -34.97 82.40
N ASN A 30 41.85 -33.79 82.97
CA ASN A 30 41.84 -32.52 82.24
C ASN A 30 43.24 -31.92 82.00
N ILE A 31 44.32 -32.65 82.31
CA ILE A 31 45.69 -32.13 82.23
C ILE A 31 46.45 -32.84 81.11
N ALA A 32 47.06 -32.07 80.22
CA ALA A 32 47.93 -32.58 79.16
C ALA A 32 49.41 -32.48 79.59
N PHE A 33 50.18 -33.56 79.39
CA PHE A 33 51.58 -33.69 79.79
C PHE A 33 52.49 -33.97 78.60
N GLY A 34 53.64 -33.31 78.52
CA GLY A 34 54.65 -33.55 77.48
C GLY A 34 54.85 -32.43 76.47
N PHE A 35 54.26 -31.25 76.70
CA PHE A 35 54.57 -30.06 75.91
C PHE A 35 55.79 -29.33 76.45
N LYS A 36 56.65 -28.89 75.53
CA LYS A 36 57.61 -27.82 75.81
C LYS A 36 56.88 -26.49 75.64
N LYS A 37 56.92 -25.66 76.68
CA LYS A 37 56.28 -24.34 76.68
C LYS A 37 56.79 -23.47 75.53
N GLU A 38 58.08 -23.62 75.21
CA GLU A 38 58.79 -22.90 74.17
C GLU A 38 58.24 -23.24 72.77
N ASP A 39 57.94 -24.51 72.50
CA ASP A 39 57.43 -24.97 71.20
C ASP A 39 56.00 -24.49 70.96
N LEU A 40 55.15 -24.52 71.99
CA LEU A 40 53.77 -24.00 71.92
C LEU A 40 53.75 -22.48 71.77
N SER A 41 54.59 -21.77 72.53
CA SER A 41 54.74 -20.32 72.41
C SER A 41 55.13 -19.97 70.97
N PHE A 42 56.20 -20.58 70.45
CA PHE A 42 56.68 -20.32 69.10
C PHE A 42 55.62 -20.51 68.01
N GLN A 43 54.78 -21.55 68.10
CA GLN A 43 53.68 -21.75 67.16
C GLN A 43 52.57 -20.70 67.28
N VAL A 44 52.21 -20.30 68.51
CA VAL A 44 51.24 -19.22 68.75
C VAL A 44 51.79 -17.88 68.23
N GLU A 45 53.08 -17.60 68.44
CA GLU A 45 53.76 -16.43 67.89
C GLU A 45 53.75 -16.44 66.35
N GLN A 46 54.00 -17.59 65.71
CA GLN A 46 53.93 -17.74 64.26
C GLN A 46 52.51 -17.46 63.74
N ILE A 47 51.49 -18.08 64.34
CA ILE A 47 50.08 -17.84 63.99
C ILE A 47 49.76 -16.35 64.14
N ARG A 48 50.10 -15.75 65.27
CA ARG A 48 49.87 -14.33 65.56
C ARG A 48 50.61 -13.40 64.60
N ALA A 49 51.80 -13.77 64.13
CA ALA A 49 52.56 -13.00 63.14
C ALA A 49 51.89 -13.05 61.75
N SER A 50 51.32 -14.18 61.37
CA SER A 50 50.67 -14.37 60.05
C SER A 50 49.21 -13.90 59.99
N MET A 51 48.46 -13.95 61.10
CA MET A 51 47.03 -13.60 61.17
C MET A 51 46.66 -12.18 60.68
N PRO A 52 47.40 -11.11 61.03
CA PRO A 52 47.08 -9.75 60.58
C PRO A 52 47.14 -9.59 59.05
N ARG A 53 48.00 -10.36 58.38
CA ARG A 53 48.13 -10.32 56.92
C ARG A 53 46.93 -10.96 56.25
N GLU A 54 46.54 -12.16 56.68
CA GLU A 54 45.35 -12.85 56.16
C GLU A 54 44.07 -12.02 56.37
N MET A 55 43.93 -11.38 57.54
CA MET A 55 42.81 -10.45 57.78
C MET A 55 42.83 -9.24 56.84
N LYS A 56 44.00 -8.68 56.54
CA LYS A 56 44.14 -7.57 55.57
C LYS A 56 43.83 -8.02 54.15
N ASP A 57 44.23 -9.23 53.77
CA ASP A 57 43.98 -9.78 52.45
C ASP A 57 42.48 -10.07 52.24
N ALA A 58 41.81 -10.66 53.25
CA ALA A 58 40.36 -10.84 53.24
C ALA A 58 39.62 -9.51 53.17
N ALA A 59 40.01 -8.52 54.00
CA ALA A 59 39.38 -7.19 53.97
C ALA A 59 39.60 -6.45 52.64
N SER A 60 40.77 -6.61 52.03
CA SER A 60 41.07 -6.06 50.70
C SER A 60 40.21 -6.72 49.62
N LEU A 61 40.04 -8.04 49.68
CA LEU A 61 39.20 -8.79 48.75
C LEU A 61 37.72 -8.37 48.88
N THR A 62 37.20 -8.27 50.11
CA THR A 62 35.82 -7.79 50.34
C THR A 62 35.61 -6.41 49.74
N ARG A 63 36.53 -5.47 49.97
CA ARG A 63 36.45 -4.12 49.37
C ARG A 63 36.52 -4.14 47.84
N GLU A 64 37.33 -5.03 47.26
CA GLU A 64 37.41 -5.21 45.81
C GLU A 64 36.10 -5.75 45.25
N THR A 65 35.50 -6.75 45.91
CA THR A 65 34.18 -7.29 45.52
C THR A 65 33.07 -6.26 45.66
N GLU A 66 33.04 -5.46 46.73
CA GLU A 66 32.07 -4.38 46.91
C GLU A 66 32.17 -3.34 45.79
N ARG A 67 33.41 -2.96 45.41
CA ARG A 67 33.64 -2.03 44.29
C ARG A 67 33.16 -2.61 42.95
N LEU A 68 33.46 -3.88 42.68
CA LEU A 68 33.01 -4.54 41.46
C LEU A 68 31.49 -4.66 41.39
N MET A 69 30.84 -5.00 42.51
CA MET A 69 29.38 -5.07 42.57
C MET A 69 28.75 -3.69 42.35
N ALA A 70 29.30 -2.64 43.00
CA ALA A 70 28.82 -1.28 42.79
C ALA A 70 28.95 -0.83 41.31
N SER A 71 30.09 -1.12 40.68
CA SER A 71 30.31 -0.83 39.25
C SER A 71 29.35 -1.61 38.35
N ALA A 72 29.14 -2.90 38.64
CA ALA A 72 28.24 -3.75 37.85
C ALA A 72 26.77 -3.34 38.00
N GLU A 73 26.37 -2.92 39.21
CA GLU A 73 25.03 -2.35 39.46
C GLU A 73 24.85 -1.04 38.69
N GLU A 74 25.82 -0.13 38.75
CA GLU A 74 25.79 1.12 37.98
C GLU A 74 25.68 0.85 36.48
N GLU A 75 26.53 -0.01 35.92
CA GLU A 75 26.47 -0.39 34.50
C GLU A 75 25.15 -1.05 34.11
N SER A 76 24.62 -1.94 34.95
CA SER A 76 23.35 -2.62 34.72
C SER A 76 22.18 -1.63 34.69
N THR A 77 22.13 -0.71 35.64
CA THR A 77 21.10 0.34 35.69
C THR A 77 21.18 1.25 34.47
N ALA A 78 22.37 1.70 34.09
CA ALA A 78 22.58 2.52 32.90
C ALA A 78 22.17 1.79 31.61
N LEU A 79 22.46 0.49 31.50
CA LEU A 79 22.06 -0.33 30.36
C LEU A 79 20.53 -0.48 30.27
N LEU A 80 19.87 -0.74 31.41
CA LEU A 80 18.41 -0.84 31.46
C LEU A 80 17.75 0.49 31.05
N GLU A 81 18.25 1.62 31.56
CA GLU A 81 17.74 2.94 31.17
C GLU A 81 17.91 3.19 29.67
N ALA A 82 19.09 2.89 29.12
CA ALA A 82 19.35 3.04 27.69
C ALA A 82 18.44 2.13 26.84
N ALA A 83 18.20 0.88 27.27
CA ALA A 83 17.31 -0.05 26.60
C ALA A 83 15.85 0.45 26.62
N HIS A 84 15.39 0.95 27.77
CA HIS A 84 14.05 1.53 27.89
C HIS A 84 13.87 2.78 27.03
N ALA A 85 14.85 3.69 27.02
CA ALA A 85 14.82 4.89 26.19
C ALA A 85 14.76 4.52 24.71
N LYS A 86 15.58 3.56 24.28
CA LYS A 86 15.59 3.07 22.89
C LYS A 86 14.27 2.39 22.51
N ALA A 87 13.71 1.55 23.37
CA ALA A 87 12.43 0.91 23.12
C ALA A 87 11.31 1.93 22.98
N THR A 88 11.26 2.93 23.87
CA THR A 88 10.27 4.02 23.81
C THR A 88 10.41 4.81 22.51
N GLN A 89 11.64 5.14 22.11
CA GLN A 89 11.89 5.82 20.84
C GLN A 89 11.44 4.98 19.65
N MET A 90 11.75 3.68 19.62
CA MET A 90 11.32 2.78 18.54
C MET A 90 9.81 2.69 18.43
N VAL A 91 9.08 2.63 19.55
CA VAL A 91 7.62 2.63 19.55
C VAL A 91 7.10 3.96 19.00
N ALA A 92 7.61 5.09 19.46
CA ALA A 92 7.21 6.41 18.96
C ALA A 92 7.50 6.58 17.46
N ASP A 93 8.63 6.07 16.97
CA ASP A 93 8.99 6.09 15.55
C ASP A 93 8.02 5.23 14.73
N ALA A 94 7.70 4.02 15.21
CA ALA A 94 6.76 3.13 14.57
C ALA A 94 5.34 3.74 14.52
N GLU A 95 4.87 4.35 15.61
CA GLU A 95 3.58 5.04 15.66
C GLU A 95 3.50 6.21 14.67
N ARG A 96 4.57 7.00 14.58
CA ARG A 96 4.66 8.10 13.59
C ARG A 96 4.61 7.56 12.16
N GLN A 97 5.37 6.52 11.85
CA GLN A 97 5.35 5.91 10.52
C GLN A 97 3.99 5.30 10.18
N ALA A 98 3.37 4.58 11.12
CA ALA A 98 2.03 4.03 10.94
C ALA A 98 1.00 5.14 10.68
N SER A 99 1.03 6.23 11.45
CA SER A 99 0.15 7.38 11.24
C SER A 99 0.33 8.00 9.86
N LEU A 100 1.59 8.17 9.40
CA LEU A 100 1.88 8.68 8.07
C LEU A 100 1.34 7.77 6.96
N ILE A 101 1.52 6.45 7.08
CA ILE A 101 1.02 5.47 6.11
C ILE A 101 -0.51 5.54 6.04
N VAL A 102 -1.20 5.60 7.18
CA VAL A 102 -2.66 5.69 7.24
C VAL A 102 -3.16 7.00 6.59
N GLN A 103 -2.52 8.14 6.90
CA GLN A 103 -2.88 9.42 6.28
C GLN A 103 -2.68 9.41 4.76
N GLN A 104 -1.55 8.87 4.28
CA GLN A 104 -1.28 8.74 2.85
C GLN A 104 -2.29 7.81 2.15
N ALA A 105 -2.61 6.68 2.77
CA ALA A 105 -3.61 5.75 2.25
C ALA A 105 -5.00 6.40 2.16
N GLN A 106 -5.40 7.17 3.17
CA GLN A 106 -6.67 7.89 3.19
C GLN A 106 -6.73 8.93 2.07
N LEU A 107 -5.70 9.77 1.93
CA LEU A 107 -5.62 10.76 0.84
C LEU A 107 -5.67 10.09 -0.53
N LYS A 108 -4.96 8.97 -0.71
CA LYS A 108 -4.97 8.25 -1.98
C LYS A 108 -6.34 7.62 -2.27
N SER A 109 -7.01 7.08 -1.25
CA SER A 109 -8.36 6.54 -1.37
C SER A 109 -9.35 7.63 -1.80
N GLU A 110 -9.31 8.80 -1.17
CA GLU A 110 -10.16 9.94 -1.53
C GLU A 110 -9.94 10.38 -2.98
N GLN A 111 -8.68 10.43 -3.43
CA GLN A 111 -8.35 10.73 -4.83
C GLN A 111 -8.93 9.71 -5.80
N LEU A 112 -8.78 8.41 -5.51
CA LEU A 112 -9.29 7.34 -6.37
C LEU A 112 -10.82 7.38 -6.46
N VAL A 113 -11.51 7.59 -5.32
CA VAL A 113 -12.97 7.75 -5.31
C VAL A 113 -13.41 8.96 -6.12
N ALA A 114 -12.70 10.10 -6.01
CA ALA A 114 -13.00 11.28 -6.79
C ALA A 114 -12.78 11.05 -8.31
N GLU A 115 -11.70 10.36 -8.68
CA GLU A 115 -11.39 10.02 -10.08
C GLU A 115 -12.43 9.06 -10.67
N ASP A 116 -12.84 8.05 -9.90
CA ASP A 116 -13.90 7.11 -10.29
C ASP A 116 -15.24 7.81 -10.47
N GLU A 117 -15.60 8.75 -9.59
CA GLU A 117 -16.84 9.52 -9.68
C GLU A 117 -16.85 10.42 -10.93
N ILE A 118 -15.75 11.13 -11.20
CA ILE A 118 -15.58 11.92 -12.43
C ILE A 118 -15.74 11.02 -13.65
N THR A 119 -15.09 9.85 -13.64
CA THR A 119 -15.16 8.89 -14.75
C THR A 119 -16.59 8.36 -14.94
N ARG A 120 -17.31 8.08 -13.84
CA ARG A 120 -18.70 7.63 -13.85
C ARG A 120 -19.63 8.69 -14.43
N ILE A 121 -19.49 9.95 -13.99
CA ILE A 121 -20.29 11.08 -14.50
C ILE A 121 -19.99 11.32 -15.98
N ALA A 122 -18.71 11.35 -16.37
CA ALA A 122 -18.31 11.55 -17.77
C ALA A 122 -18.87 10.45 -18.67
N LYS A 123 -18.84 9.18 -18.24
CA LYS A 123 -19.46 8.06 -18.97
C LYS A 123 -20.98 8.21 -19.08
N ALA A 124 -21.66 8.62 -18.01
CA ALA A 124 -23.10 8.84 -18.04
C ALA A 124 -23.47 9.97 -19.01
N GLN A 125 -22.76 11.10 -18.96
CA GLN A 125 -22.96 12.23 -19.87
C GLN A 125 -22.68 11.85 -21.33
N ALA A 126 -21.62 11.08 -21.59
CA ALA A 126 -21.30 10.60 -22.93
C ALA A 126 -22.42 9.71 -23.49
N GLU A 127 -22.98 8.81 -22.68
CA GLU A 127 -24.07 7.94 -23.10
C GLU A 127 -25.37 8.73 -23.36
N GLU A 128 -25.66 9.75 -22.55
CA GLU A 128 -26.80 10.64 -22.78
C GLU A 128 -26.64 11.46 -24.06
N MET A 129 -25.46 12.04 -24.29
CA MET A 129 -25.14 12.75 -25.53
C MET A 129 -25.27 11.83 -26.74
N ARG A 130 -24.79 10.59 -26.65
CA ARG A 130 -24.92 9.57 -27.71
C ARG A 130 -26.40 9.29 -28.01
N LYS A 131 -27.22 9.08 -26.98
CA LYS A 131 -28.66 8.86 -27.14
C LYS A 131 -29.38 10.06 -27.76
N SER A 132 -29.03 11.28 -27.35
CA SER A 132 -29.58 12.50 -27.93
C SER A 132 -29.20 12.61 -29.41
N ALA A 133 -27.91 12.49 -29.73
CA ALA A 133 -27.42 12.55 -31.10
C ALA A 133 -28.07 11.50 -32.00
N GLU A 134 -28.28 10.27 -31.50
CA GLU A 134 -29.01 9.24 -32.23
C GLU A 134 -30.48 9.60 -32.46
N LYS A 135 -31.15 10.21 -31.47
CA LYS A 135 -32.54 10.66 -31.61
C LYS A 135 -32.60 11.77 -32.67
N ASP A 136 -31.74 12.77 -32.57
CA ASP A 136 -31.67 13.90 -33.50
C ASP A 136 -31.37 13.41 -34.92
N ALA A 137 -30.44 12.46 -35.07
CA ALA A 137 -30.14 11.84 -36.36
C ALA A 137 -31.35 11.09 -36.95
N ARG A 138 -32.13 10.40 -36.13
CA ARG A 138 -33.37 9.72 -36.58
C ARG A 138 -34.44 10.72 -37.00
N GLU A 139 -34.62 11.79 -36.24
CA GLU A 139 -35.57 12.86 -36.56
C GLU A 139 -35.16 13.58 -37.84
N MET A 140 -33.88 13.91 -37.99
CA MET A 140 -33.33 14.52 -39.20
C MET A 140 -33.54 13.64 -40.44
N ARG A 141 -33.28 12.33 -40.35
CA ARG A 141 -33.54 11.39 -41.46
C ARG A 141 -35.01 11.38 -41.85
N ARG A 142 -35.91 11.28 -40.88
CA ARG A 142 -37.36 11.30 -41.15
C ARG A 142 -37.78 12.62 -41.80
N GLY A 143 -37.28 13.75 -41.30
CA GLY A 143 -37.54 15.07 -41.89
C GLY A 143 -37.05 15.17 -43.34
N ALA A 144 -35.86 14.64 -43.62
CA ALA A 144 -35.31 14.59 -44.98
C ALA A 144 -36.14 13.67 -45.91
N ASP A 145 -36.57 12.51 -45.42
CA ASP A 145 -37.42 11.58 -46.18
C ASP A 145 -38.79 12.21 -46.51
N HIS A 146 -39.40 12.88 -45.53
CA HIS A 146 -40.66 13.62 -45.74
C HIS A 146 -40.48 14.74 -46.77
N TYR A 147 -39.44 15.56 -46.63
CA TYR A 147 -39.15 16.64 -47.57
C TYR A 147 -38.91 16.12 -48.99
N ALA A 148 -38.16 15.02 -49.13
CA ALA A 148 -37.91 14.37 -50.41
C ALA A 148 -39.23 13.87 -51.02
N SER A 149 -40.09 13.23 -50.23
CA SER A 149 -41.41 12.76 -50.67
C SER A 149 -42.29 13.91 -51.16
N ASP A 150 -42.38 15.01 -50.40
CA ASP A 150 -43.19 16.17 -50.77
C ASP A 150 -42.67 16.83 -52.06
N THR A 151 -41.34 16.93 -52.18
CA THR A 151 -40.69 17.47 -53.38
C THR A 151 -40.97 16.61 -54.60
N LEU A 152 -40.86 15.28 -54.47
CA LEU A 152 -41.16 14.33 -55.54
C LEU A 152 -42.65 14.35 -55.92
N GLN A 153 -43.55 14.44 -54.94
CA GLN A 153 -44.99 14.55 -55.20
C GLN A 153 -45.34 15.84 -55.96
N ASN A 154 -44.71 16.95 -55.59
CA ASN A 154 -44.87 18.22 -56.31
C ASN A 154 -44.33 18.12 -57.74
N LEU A 155 -43.17 17.49 -57.91
CA LEU A 155 -42.59 17.27 -59.24
C LEU A 155 -43.50 16.38 -60.10
N GLU A 156 -44.04 15.30 -59.54
CA GLU A 156 -45.00 14.42 -60.22
C GLU A 156 -46.23 15.21 -60.69
N ASN A 157 -46.80 16.04 -59.82
CA ASN A 157 -47.95 16.87 -60.16
C ASN A 157 -47.65 17.84 -61.32
N VAL A 158 -46.46 18.45 -61.33
CA VAL A 158 -46.03 19.36 -62.41
C VAL A 158 -45.86 18.58 -63.71
N VAL A 159 -45.14 17.45 -63.68
CA VAL A 159 -44.92 16.61 -64.87
C VAL A 159 -46.26 16.09 -65.41
N GLY A 160 -47.19 15.67 -64.55
CA GLY A 160 -48.53 15.23 -64.95
C GLY A 160 -49.33 16.33 -65.66
N LYS A 161 -49.27 17.58 -65.19
CA LYS A 161 -49.90 18.73 -65.86
C LYS A 161 -49.28 19.02 -67.24
N VAL A 162 -47.95 18.93 -67.34
CA VAL A 162 -47.24 19.09 -68.61
C VAL A 162 -47.65 17.99 -69.59
N LEU A 163 -47.63 16.72 -69.16
CA LEU A 163 -48.06 15.58 -69.96
C LEU A 163 -49.49 15.74 -70.47
N SER A 164 -50.42 16.11 -69.58
CA SER A 164 -51.82 16.36 -69.94
C SER A 164 -51.96 17.46 -71.01
N THR A 165 -51.11 18.49 -70.94
CA THR A 165 -51.08 19.59 -71.92
C THR A 165 -50.54 19.12 -73.27
N VAL A 166 -49.48 18.31 -73.27
CA VAL A 166 -48.94 17.68 -74.48
C VAL A 166 -49.97 16.76 -75.13
N GLU A 167 -50.68 15.93 -74.34
CA GLU A 167 -51.73 15.04 -74.85
C GLU A 167 -52.91 15.81 -75.45
N ARG A 168 -53.32 16.93 -74.84
CA ARG A 168 -54.33 17.81 -75.44
C ARG A 168 -53.82 18.40 -76.76
N GLY A 169 -52.59 18.92 -76.79
CA GLY A 169 -51.98 19.45 -78.01
C GLY A 169 -51.88 18.41 -79.13
N LYS A 170 -51.50 17.15 -78.80
CA LYS A 170 -51.47 16.04 -79.76
C LYS A 170 -52.85 15.71 -80.30
N ARG A 171 -53.88 15.65 -79.44
CA ARG A 171 -55.28 15.40 -79.87
C ARG A 171 -55.80 16.51 -80.77
N GLU A 172 -55.51 17.77 -80.44
CA GLU A 172 -55.87 18.94 -81.25
C GLU A 172 -55.25 18.84 -82.65
N LEU A 173 -53.94 18.57 -82.73
CA LEU A 173 -53.22 18.37 -83.98
C LEU A 173 -53.80 17.21 -84.80
N GLN A 174 -54.11 16.09 -84.15
CA GLN A 174 -54.66 14.91 -84.83
C GLN A 174 -56.10 15.16 -85.35
N SER A 175 -56.89 15.94 -84.61
CA SER A 175 -58.20 16.44 -85.06
C SER A 175 -58.05 17.37 -86.27
N GLN A 176 -57.11 18.31 -86.23
CA GLN A 176 -56.82 19.22 -87.35
C GLN A 176 -56.35 18.47 -88.60
N ILE A 177 -55.49 17.45 -88.44
CA ILE A 177 -55.05 16.59 -89.55
C ILE A 177 -56.26 15.89 -90.16
N THR A 178 -57.12 15.26 -89.35
CA THR A 178 -58.32 14.55 -89.83
C THR A 178 -59.30 15.49 -90.52
N GLN A 179 -59.53 16.70 -89.98
CA GLN A 179 -60.35 17.74 -90.62
C GLN A 179 -59.75 18.20 -91.94
N THR A 180 -58.44 18.40 -92.01
CA THR A 180 -57.75 18.80 -93.24
C THR A 180 -57.84 17.71 -94.30
N GLU A 181 -57.70 16.44 -93.92
CA GLU A 181 -57.90 15.29 -94.80
C GLU A 181 -59.36 15.20 -95.29
N THR A 182 -60.34 15.41 -94.41
CA THR A 182 -61.76 15.38 -94.76
C THR A 182 -62.16 16.55 -95.68
N MET A 183 -61.64 17.76 -95.42
CA MET A 183 -61.82 18.92 -96.31
C MET A 183 -61.14 18.70 -97.66
N THR A 184 -59.93 18.15 -97.69
CA THR A 184 -59.22 17.84 -98.94
C THR A 184 -60.00 16.79 -99.75
N HIS A 185 -60.55 15.76 -99.10
CA HIS A 185 -61.38 14.76 -99.76
C HIS A 185 -62.70 15.32 -100.29
N ALA A 186 -63.37 16.18 -99.50
CA ALA A 186 -64.60 16.85 -99.93
C ALA A 186 -64.37 17.79 -101.13
N ILE A 187 -63.27 18.54 -101.13
CA ILE A 187 -62.90 19.43 -102.25
C ILE A 187 -62.63 18.60 -103.52
N VAL A 188 -61.91 17.47 -103.41
CA VAL A 188 -61.63 16.58 -104.56
C VAL A 188 -62.90 15.90 -105.10
N GLU A 189 -63.86 15.53 -104.25
CA GLU A 189 -65.16 15.00 -104.70
C GLU A 189 -66.02 16.08 -105.38
N THR A 190 -66.04 17.29 -104.85
CA THR A 190 -66.79 18.41 -105.43
C THR A 190 -66.23 18.82 -106.80
N GLU A 191 -64.91 18.81 -106.96
CA GLU A 191 -64.22 19.02 -108.25
C GLU A 191 -64.52 17.88 -109.24
N ARG A 192 -64.58 16.62 -108.77
CA ARG A 192 -64.98 15.46 -109.60
C ARG A 192 -66.42 15.51 -110.08
N GLU A 193 -67.36 16.01 -109.28
CA GLU A 193 -68.75 16.21 -109.70
C GLU A 193 -68.89 17.35 -110.71
N ARG A 194 -68.16 18.44 -110.55
CA ARG A 194 -68.14 19.55 -111.52
C ARG A 194 -67.50 19.17 -112.86
N ALA A 195 -66.52 18.26 -112.86
CA ALA A 195 -65.90 17.75 -114.09
C ALA A 195 -66.76 16.72 -114.86
N LYS A 196 -67.92 16.31 -114.32
CA LYS A 196 -68.86 15.36 -114.95
C LYS A 196 -70.08 16.04 -115.61
N VAL A 197 -70.19 17.37 -115.52
CA VAL A 197 -71.22 18.20 -116.19
C VAL A 197 -70.61 18.87 -117.40
#